data_AF-B0BDJ0-F1
#
_entry.id   AF-B0BDJ0-F1
#
_cell.length_a   1.000
_cell.length_b   1.000
_cell.length_c   1.000
_cell.angle_alpha   90.00
_cell.angle_beta   90.00
_cell.angle_gamma   90.00
#
_symmetry.space_group_name_H-M   'P 1'
#
loop_
_entity.id
_entity.type
_entity.pdbx_description
1 polymer ?
#
loop_
_entity_poly.entity_id
_entity_poly.type
_entity_poly.pdbx_seq_one_letter_code
_entity_poly.pdbx_strand_id
1 'polypeptide(L)'
;IAVILYVYGYNYLRSQCAYDVAPGGLLASVYHLTRIEYGVDQPEEVCIKVFAPRRNPRIPSVFWVWKSADFQERESYDMLGIIY
;
A
#
# COMPACT_ATOMS: atom_id res chain seq x y z
N ILE A 1 -8.34 8.02 -3.95
CA ILE A 1 -8.24 6.65 -4.52
C ILE A 1 -8.48 5.59 -3.44
N ALA A 2 -7.71 5.56 -2.34
CA ALA A 2 -7.91 4.58 -1.26
C ALA A 2 -9.37 4.42 -0.79
N VAL A 3 -10.04 5.53 -0.44
CA VAL A 3 -11.44 5.52 0.01
C VAL A 3 -12.39 4.99 -1.06
N ILE A 4 -12.18 5.30 -2.34
CA ILE A 4 -13.06 4.83 -3.40
C ILE A 4 -12.94 3.31 -3.57
N LEU A 5 -11.73 2.76 -3.49
CA LEU A 5 -11.51 1.32 -3.57
C LEU A 5 -12.14 0.58 -2.39
N TYR A 6 -12.08 1.17 -1.20
CA TYR A 6 -12.81 0.62 -0.06
C TYR A 6 -14.33 0.58 -0.32
N VAL A 7 -14.90 1.66 -0.87
CA VAL A 7 -16.32 1.71 -1.26
C VAL A 7 -16.66 0.70 -2.37
N TYR A 8 -15.75 0.42 -3.30
CA TYR A 8 -15.91 -0.60 -4.33
C TYR A 8 -15.78 -2.05 -3.82
N GLY A 9 -15.48 -2.25 -2.53
CA GLY A 9 -15.46 -3.56 -1.90
C GLY A 9 -14.07 -4.17 -1.69
N TYR A 10 -12.99 -3.44 -1.96
CA TYR A 10 -11.63 -3.87 -1.59
C TYR A 10 -11.43 -3.74 -0.08
N ASN A 11 -12.01 -4.66 0.65
CA ASN A 11 -12.08 -4.70 2.12
C ASN A 11 -10.81 -5.30 2.76
N TYR A 12 -9.91 -5.91 1.99
CA TYR A 12 -8.73 -6.58 2.52
C TYR A 12 -7.44 -6.02 1.92
N LEU A 13 -6.64 -5.33 2.75
CA LEU A 13 -5.25 -5.01 2.42
C LEU A 13 -4.37 -6.21 2.82
N ARG A 14 -3.98 -6.99 1.82
CA ARG A 14 -3.18 -8.22 1.98
C ARG A 14 -1.75 -7.91 2.37
N SER A 15 -1.14 -6.96 1.67
CA SER A 15 0.25 -6.57 1.88
C SER A 15 0.49 -5.17 1.36
N GLN A 16 1.03 -4.33 2.21
CA GLN A 16 1.75 -3.12 1.88
C GLN A 16 3.23 -3.44 1.98
N CYS A 17 4.00 -3.04 0.98
CA CYS A 17 5.44 -3.18 0.96
C CYS A 17 6.06 -1.99 0.22
N ALA A 18 7.33 -1.74 0.43
CA ALA A 18 8.06 -0.71 -0.28
C ALA A 18 9.38 -1.24 -0.83
N TYR A 19 9.82 -0.71 -1.97
CA TYR A 19 11.07 -1.08 -2.61
C TYR A 19 11.74 0.10 -3.31
N ASP A 20 13.05 0.00 -3.49
CA ASP A 20 13.84 0.97 -4.27
C ASP A 20 13.77 0.61 -5.75
N VAL A 21 13.25 1.51 -6.59
CA VAL A 21 13.03 1.21 -8.01
C VAL A 21 14.36 1.14 -8.76
N ALA A 22 15.30 1.99 -8.41
CA ALA A 22 16.64 2.03 -8.97
C ALA A 22 17.60 2.75 -8.02
N PRO A 23 18.90 2.40 -7.99
CA PRO A 23 19.89 3.11 -7.17
C PRO A 23 19.88 4.63 -7.46
N GLY A 24 19.63 5.44 -6.42
CA GLY A 24 19.53 6.90 -6.55
C GLY A 24 18.25 7.42 -7.21
N GLY A 25 17.29 6.54 -7.51
CA GLY A 25 16.03 6.84 -8.18
C GLY A 25 14.86 7.07 -7.23
N LEU A 26 13.67 6.64 -7.66
CA LEU A 26 12.42 6.73 -6.92
C LEU A 26 12.27 5.56 -5.94
N LEU A 27 11.62 5.82 -4.82
CA LEU A 27 11.08 4.77 -3.97
C LEU A 27 9.66 4.45 -4.44
N ALA A 28 9.26 3.20 -4.29
CA ALA A 28 7.90 2.76 -4.57
C ALA A 28 7.28 2.18 -3.30
N SER A 29 6.07 2.60 -2.98
CA SER A 29 5.19 1.94 -2.00
C SER A 29 4.07 1.24 -2.76
N VAL A 30 3.87 -0.04 -2.46
CA VAL A 30 2.95 -0.94 -3.14
C VAL A 30 1.89 -1.41 -2.18
N TYR A 31 0.64 -1.38 -2.62
CA TYR A 31 -0.50 -1.84 -1.86
C TYR A 31 -1.22 -2.93 -2.65
N HIS A 32 -1.23 -4.14 -2.10
CA HIS A 32 -1.96 -5.29 -2.63
C HIS A 32 -3.32 -5.38 -1.94
N LEU A 33 -4.37 -5.03 -2.68
CA LEU A 33 -5.75 -5.05 -2.23
C LEU A 33 -6.47 -6.25 -2.82
N THR A 34 -7.36 -6.85 -2.03
CA THR A 34 -8.21 -7.95 -2.44
C THR A 34 -9.65 -7.64 -2.03
N ARG A 35 -10.60 -7.93 -2.92
CA ARG A 35 -12.02 -7.92 -2.59
C ARG A 35 -12.41 -9.31 -2.09
N ILE A 36 -12.59 -9.44 -0.78
CA ILE A 36 -12.99 -10.69 -0.15
C ILE A 36 -14.51 -10.73 -0.04
N GLU A 37 -15.11 -11.77 -0.62
CA GLU A 37 -16.52 -12.10 -0.49
C GLU A 37 -16.67 -13.57 -0.09
N TYR A 38 -17.80 -13.91 0.50
CA TYR A 38 -18.05 -15.27 0.98
C TYR A 38 -18.15 -16.25 -0.20
N GLY A 39 -17.42 -17.38 -0.11
CA GLY A 39 -17.51 -18.46 -1.10
C GLY A 39 -16.80 -18.19 -2.43
N VAL A 40 -15.88 -17.23 -2.48
CA VAL A 40 -15.10 -16.92 -3.68
C VAL A 40 -13.76 -17.66 -3.68
N ASP A 41 -13.54 -18.49 -4.69
CA ASP A 41 -12.28 -19.23 -4.87
C ASP A 41 -11.15 -18.37 -5.47
N GLN A 42 -11.49 -17.35 -6.25
CA GLN A 42 -10.54 -16.44 -6.91
C GLN A 42 -11.00 -14.98 -6.76
N PRO A 43 -10.68 -14.33 -5.63
CA PRO A 43 -11.10 -12.97 -5.38
C PRO A 43 -10.37 -11.99 -6.30
N GLU A 44 -11.05 -10.88 -6.63
CA GLU A 44 -10.46 -9.83 -7.45
C GLU A 44 -9.35 -9.10 -6.68
N GLU A 45 -8.21 -8.90 -7.34
CA GLU A 45 -7.03 -8.29 -6.77
C GLU A 45 -6.62 -7.04 -7.55
N VAL A 46 -6.24 -6.00 -6.81
CA VAL A 46 -5.68 -4.77 -7.38
C VAL A 46 -4.38 -4.42 -6.68
N CYS A 47 -3.36 -4.11 -7.47
CA CYS A 47 -2.05 -3.66 -7.01
C CYS A 47 -1.90 -2.18 -7.33
N ILE A 48 -1.74 -1.34 -6.31
CA ILE A 48 -1.46 0.09 -6.47
C ILE A 48 0.01 0.31 -6.21
N LYS A 49 0.69 0.98 -7.14
CA LYS A 49 2.08 1.42 -6.96
C LYS A 49 2.11 2.94 -6.88
N VAL A 50 2.65 3.45 -5.79
CA VAL A 50 2.85 4.88 -5.54
C VAL A 50 4.34 5.17 -5.56
N PHE A 51 4.77 6.04 -6.46
CA PHE A 51 6.15 6.44 -6.54
C PHE A 51 6.39 7.71 -5.73
N ALA A 52 7.46 7.72 -4.94
CA ALA A 52 7.87 8.86 -4.13
C ALA A 52 9.35 9.22 -4.39
N PRO A 53 9.70 10.52 -4.43
CA PRO A 53 11.07 10.94 -4.63
C PRO A 53 11.91 10.68 -3.38
N ARG A 54 13.12 10.14 -3.54
CA ARG A 54 14.01 9.78 -2.41
C ARG A 54 14.43 10.95 -1.53
N ARG A 55 14.45 12.18 -2.06
CA ARG A 55 14.79 13.39 -1.28
C ARG A 55 13.68 13.81 -0.30
N ASN A 56 12.43 13.48 -0.60
CA ASN A 56 11.29 13.81 0.26
C ASN A 56 10.19 12.74 0.08
N PRO A 57 10.44 11.51 0.54
CA PRO A 57 9.55 10.38 0.28
C PRO A 57 8.34 10.43 1.22
N ARG A 58 7.34 11.23 0.84
CA ARG A 58 6.09 11.41 1.60
C ARG A 58 4.92 10.83 0.84
N ILE A 59 4.17 9.95 1.48
CA ILE A 59 2.96 9.31 0.96
C ILE A 59 1.89 9.43 2.05
N PRO A 60 0.61 9.72 1.76
CA PRO A 60 -0.41 9.70 2.80
C PRO A 60 -0.69 8.26 3.29
N SER A 61 -0.64 8.04 4.61
CA SER A 61 -1.02 6.76 5.24
C SER A 61 -2.44 6.33 4.90
N VAL A 62 -2.63 5.04 4.67
CA VAL A 62 -3.96 4.43 4.46
C VAL A 62 -4.51 3.74 5.72
N PHE A 63 -3.88 3.91 6.88
CA PHE A 63 -4.30 3.33 8.17
C PHE A 63 -5.77 3.61 8.53
N TRP A 64 -6.30 4.77 8.13
CA TRP A 64 -7.70 5.11 8.40
C TRP A 64 -8.69 4.31 7.56
N VAL A 65 -8.25 3.74 6.44
CA VAL A 65 -9.06 2.89 5.56
C VAL A 65 -8.84 1.41 5.88
N TRP A 66 -7.58 0.97 5.94
CA TRP A 66 -7.21 -0.40 6.29
C TRP A 66 -6.27 -0.39 7.50
N LYS A 67 -6.75 -0.90 8.63
CA LYS A 67 -5.97 -0.93 9.88
C LYS A 67 -4.75 -1.84 9.83
N SER A 68 -4.72 -2.82 8.93
CA SER A 68 -3.55 -3.68 8.70
C SER A 68 -2.32 -2.92 8.19
N ALA A 69 -2.50 -1.70 7.67
CA ALA A 69 -1.39 -0.86 7.20
C ALA A 69 -0.46 -0.39 8.33
N ASP A 70 -0.89 -0.41 9.60
CA ASP A 70 -0.11 0.14 10.73
C ASP A 70 1.31 -0.43 10.81
N PHE A 71 1.44 -1.75 10.88
CA PHE A 71 2.74 -2.38 10.98
C PHE A 71 3.54 -2.31 9.67
N GLN A 72 2.85 -2.47 8.53
CA GLN A 72 3.50 -2.56 7.22
C GLN A 72 4.06 -1.19 6.77
N GLU A 73 3.32 -0.10 6.98
CA GLU A 73 3.79 1.25 6.68
C GLU A 73 4.95 1.63 7.60
N ARG A 74 4.95 1.18 8.87
CA ARG A 74 6.08 1.35 9.80
C ARG A 74 7.31 0.57 9.36
N GLU A 75 7.16 -0.66 8.89
CA GLU A 75 8.27 -1.44 8.31
C GLU A 75 8.88 -0.70 7.11
N SER A 76 8.03 -0.16 6.23
CA SER A 76 8.46 0.64 5.07
C SER A 76 9.18 1.93 5.47
N TYR A 77 8.75 2.59 6.56
CA TYR A 77 9.42 3.74 7.14
C TYR A 77 10.79 3.35 7.72
N ASP A 78 10.85 2.28 8.53
CA ASP A 78 12.08 1.85 9.20
C ASP A 78 13.15 1.38 8.20
N MET A 79 12.76 0.71 7.12
CA MET A 79 13.72 0.17 6.13
C MET A 79 14.13 1.20 5.06
N LEU A 80 13.20 1.99 4.54
CA LEU A 80 13.43 2.86 3.37
C LEU A 80 13.27 4.35 3.65
N GLY A 81 12.81 4.72 4.85
CA GLY A 81 12.62 6.12 5.24
C GLY A 81 11.40 6.79 4.60
N ILE A 82 10.44 6.03 4.08
CA ILE A 82 9.20 6.60 3.51
C ILE A 82 8.28 7.06 4.64
N ILE A 83 7.91 8.33 4.63
CA ILE A 83 7.05 8.98 5.62
C ILE A 83 5.58 8.81 5.20
N TYR A 84 4.77 8.23 6.08
CA TYR A 84 3.33 7.97 5.90
C TYR A 84 2.43 8.91 6.71
#